data_AF-A0A0F4UC88-F1
#
_entry.id   AF-A0A0F4UC88-F1
#
_cell.length_a   1.000
_cell.length_b   1.000
_cell.length_c   1.000
_cell.angle_alpha   90.00
_cell.angle_beta   90.00
_cell.angle_gamma   90.00
#
_symmetry.space_group_name_H-M   'P 1'
#
loop_
_entity.id
_entity.type
_entity.pdbx_description
1 polymer ?
#
loop_
_entity_poly.entity_id
_entity_poly.type
_entity_poly.pdbx_seq_one_letter_code
_entity_poly.pdbx_strand_id
1 'polypeptide(L)'
;MKVMAAPVEQGPPSRYLETRHKALELFARCGFSRVSMRDLATYLGIQVGSIYNHIDSKETLLFELIEELYEQLLHGASLVTRRKSTPALRLHGLLEAHLLLHERMGAHFRLAEYDLHCLSSE
;
A
#
# COMPACT_ATOMS: atom_id res chain seq x y z
N MET A 1 10.48 -26.70 -17.95
CA MET A 1 11.59 -25.73 -18.04
C MET A 1 11.39 -24.72 -16.91
N LYS A 2 12.22 -24.80 -15.87
CA LYS A 2 12.08 -24.01 -14.64
C LYS A 2 12.82 -22.68 -14.87
N VAL A 3 12.10 -21.61 -15.15
CA VAL A 3 12.70 -20.27 -15.21
C VAL A 3 12.74 -19.75 -13.78
N MET A 4 13.89 -19.92 -13.12
CA MET A 4 14.19 -19.20 -11.91
C MET A 4 14.65 -17.80 -12.33
N ALA A 5 13.76 -16.81 -12.19
CA ALA A 5 14.17 -15.42 -12.23
C ALA A 5 14.96 -15.13 -10.95
N ALA A 6 16.16 -14.56 -11.12
CA ALA A 6 17.03 -14.16 -10.03
C ALA A 6 16.31 -13.18 -9.07
N PRO A 7 16.63 -13.17 -7.76
CA PRO A 7 16.09 -12.17 -6.86
C PRO A 7 16.64 -10.81 -7.30
N VAL A 8 15.75 -9.85 -7.52
CA VAL A 8 16.15 -8.45 -7.64
C VAL A 8 16.81 -8.07 -6.32
N GLU A 9 18.13 -7.82 -6.33
CA GLU A 9 18.83 -7.25 -5.19
C GLU A 9 18.29 -5.85 -4.94
N GLN A 10 17.31 -5.75 -4.05
CA GLN A 10 16.84 -4.48 -3.53
C GLN A 10 17.90 -3.98 -2.55
N GLY A 11 18.64 -2.93 -2.93
CA GLY A 11 19.45 -2.18 -1.99
C GLY A 11 18.62 -1.74 -0.77
N PRO A 12 19.25 -1.37 0.37
CA PRO A 12 18.52 -1.04 1.57
C PRO A 12 17.42 -0.02 1.25
N PRO A 13 16.16 -0.28 1.65
CA PRO A 13 15.05 0.60 1.31
C PRO A 13 15.40 2.02 1.75
N SER A 14 15.07 3.00 0.91
CA SER A 14 15.19 4.41 1.29
C SER A 14 14.56 4.59 2.67
N ARG A 15 15.16 5.39 3.55
CA ARG A 15 14.63 5.69 4.88
C ARG A 15 13.16 6.14 4.85
N TYR A 16 12.75 6.72 3.72
CA TYR A 16 11.36 7.06 3.41
C TYR A 16 10.45 5.82 3.20
N LEU A 17 10.89 4.78 2.47
CA LEU A 17 10.12 3.54 2.29
C LEU A 17 9.91 2.79 3.60
N GLU A 18 10.93 2.71 4.45
CA GLU A 18 10.80 2.11 5.78
C GLU A 18 9.82 2.92 6.66
N THR A 19 9.84 4.25 6.52
CA THR A 19 8.92 5.17 7.19
C THR A 19 7.47 4.94 6.74
N ARG A 20 7.21 4.81 5.43
CA ARG A 20 5.88 4.53 4.87
C ARG A 20 5.32 3.21 5.38
N HIS A 21 6.12 2.15 5.39
CA HIS A 21 5.67 0.83 5.86
C HIS A 21 5.28 0.85 7.35
N LYS A 22 6.09 1.49 8.19
CA LYS A 22 5.75 1.65 9.62
C LYS A 22 4.51 2.51 9.84
N ALA A 23 4.33 3.57 9.03
CA ALA A 23 3.14 4.41 9.09
C ALA A 23 1.87 3.63 8.72
N LEU A 24 1.94 2.84 7.65
CA LEU A 24 0.89 1.92 7.21
C LEU A 24 0.45 0.98 8.35
N GLU A 25 1.40 0.32 9.01
CA GLU A 25 1.08 -0.56 10.15
C GLU A 25 0.40 0.19 11.29
N LEU A 26 0.89 1.39 11.60
CA LEU A 26 0.34 2.21 12.69
C LEU A 26 -1.10 2.64 12.38
N PHE A 27 -1.36 3.12 11.16
CA PHE A 27 -2.71 3.50 10.74
C PHE A 27 -3.64 2.30 10.68
N ALA A 28 -3.19 1.17 10.09
CA ALA A 28 -3.99 -0.05 10.01
C ALA A 28 -4.36 -0.62 11.39
N ARG A 29 -3.50 -0.45 12.41
CA ARG A 29 -3.75 -0.93 13.78
C ARG A 29 -4.61 0.04 14.60
N CYS A 30 -4.35 1.34 14.50
CA CYS A 30 -4.92 2.34 15.40
C CYS A 30 -6.07 3.15 14.79
N GLY A 31 -6.26 3.09 13.46
CA GLY A 31 -7.14 3.95 12.67
C GLY A 31 -6.47 5.27 12.32
N PHE A 32 -6.60 5.71 11.07
CA PHE A 32 -5.92 6.91 10.55
C PHE A 32 -6.25 8.17 11.36
N SER A 33 -7.54 8.40 11.63
CA SER A 33 -8.02 9.61 12.32
C SER A 33 -7.53 9.74 13.76
N ARG A 34 -7.14 8.62 14.39
CA ARG A 34 -6.70 8.58 15.80
C ARG A 34 -5.20 8.78 15.96
N VAL A 35 -4.43 8.75 14.87
CA VAL A 35 -2.99 8.95 14.87
C VAL A 35 -2.68 10.39 14.50
N SER A 36 -1.97 11.13 15.35
CA SER A 36 -1.46 12.46 15.02
C SER A 36 -0.08 12.38 14.35
N MET A 37 0.34 13.47 13.71
CA MET A 37 1.72 13.58 13.18
C MET A 37 2.80 13.42 14.27
N ARG A 38 2.49 13.81 15.52
CA ARG A 38 3.38 13.60 16.66
C ARG A 38 3.47 12.13 17.04
N ASP A 39 2.34 11.43 17.11
CA ASP A 39 2.32 9.98 17.41
C ASP A 39 3.09 9.20 16.35
N LEU A 40 2.91 9.59 15.08
CA LEU A 40 3.64 8.99 13.97
C LEU A 40 5.16 9.22 14.09
N ALA A 41 5.60 10.45 14.36
CA ALA A 41 7.03 10.74 14.56
C ALA A 41 7.62 9.95 15.74
N THR A 42 6.89 9.84 16.85
CA THR A 42 7.28 9.03 18.00
C THR A 42 7.39 7.55 17.64
N TYR A 43 6.41 6.99 16.92
CA TYR A 43 6.43 5.60 16.47
C TYR A 43 7.61 5.30 15.53
N LEU A 44 7.97 6.27 14.69
CA LEU A 44 9.09 6.19 13.75
C LEU A 44 10.45 6.42 14.42
N GLY A 45 10.48 6.86 15.69
CA GLY A 45 11.72 7.17 16.41
C GLY A 45 12.45 8.40 15.86
N ILE A 46 11.73 9.37 15.30
CA ILE A 46 12.27 10.62 14.75
C ILE A 46 11.72 11.84 15.47
N GLN A 47 12.41 12.97 15.34
CA GLN A 47 11.90 14.24 15.85
C GLN A 47 10.68 14.70 15.04
N VAL A 48 9.70 15.28 15.74
CA VAL A 48 8.47 15.80 15.12
C VAL A 48 8.78 16.82 14.01
N GLY A 49 9.82 17.66 14.16
CA GLY A 49 10.22 18.58 13.09
C GLY A 49 10.80 17.88 11.86
N SER A 50 11.46 16.74 12.04
CA SER A 50 12.10 16.00 10.96
C SER A 50 11.13 15.19 10.11
N ILE A 51 9.94 14.85 10.61
CA ILE A 51 8.95 14.08 9.84
C ILE A 51 8.44 14.87 8.62
N TYR A 52 8.34 16.20 8.75
CA TYR A 52 7.90 17.09 7.69
C TYR A 52 8.91 17.23 6.54
N ASN A 53 10.14 16.71 6.70
CA ASN A 53 11.10 16.61 5.59
C ASN A 53 10.80 15.42 4.66
N HIS A 54 9.91 14.52 5.08
CA HIS A 54 9.62 13.26 4.41
C HIS A 54 8.13 13.12 4.08
N ILE A 55 7.25 13.72 4.89
CA ILE A 55 5.81 13.58 4.78
C ILE A 55 5.20 14.98 4.85
N ASP A 56 4.61 15.44 3.76
CA ASP A 56 3.98 16.76 3.68
C ASP A 56 2.79 16.87 4.63
N SER A 57 1.92 15.86 4.61
CA SER A 57 0.77 15.75 5.50
C SER A 57 0.41 14.30 5.77
N LYS A 58 -0.38 14.06 6.81
CA LYS A 58 -0.88 12.72 7.15
C LYS A 58 -1.78 12.20 6.03
N GLU A 59 -2.59 13.10 5.47
CA GLU A 59 -3.55 12.87 4.39
C GLU A 59 -2.83 12.51 3.09
N THR A 60 -1.75 13.22 2.74
CA THR A 60 -0.88 12.87 1.59
C THR A 60 -0.34 11.46 1.74
N LEU A 61 0.17 11.11 2.93
CA LEU A 61 0.67 9.76 3.17
C LEU A 61 -0.43 8.69 3.07
N LEU A 62 -1.64 8.96 3.56
CA LEU A 62 -2.78 8.06 3.39
C LEU A 62 -3.15 7.90 1.92
N PHE A 63 -3.17 8.99 1.16
CA PHE A 63 -3.43 8.97 -0.28
C PHE A 63 -2.42 8.09 -1.00
N GLU A 64 -1.12 8.30 -0.80
CA GLU A 64 -0.06 7.50 -1.44
C GLU A 64 -0.18 6.01 -1.10
N LEU A 65 -0.52 5.67 0.16
CA LEU A 65 -0.70 4.27 0.57
C LEU A 65 -1.91 3.63 -0.12
N ILE A 66 -3.03 4.35 -0.21
CA ILE A 66 -4.23 3.84 -0.89
C ILE A 66 -4.01 3.77 -2.41
N GLU A 67 -3.36 4.76 -2.99
CA GLU A 67 -3.00 4.79 -4.41
C GLU A 67 -2.14 3.57 -4.78
N GLU A 68 -1.13 3.25 -3.97
CA GLU A 68 -0.28 2.07 -4.16
C GLU A 68 -1.10 0.77 -4.23
N LEU A 69 -2.16 0.63 -3.43
CA LEU A 69 -3.06 -0.52 -3.52
C LEU A 69 -3.80 -0.57 -4.87
N TYR A 70 -4.38 0.55 -5.29
CA TYR A 70 -5.15 0.61 -6.53
C TYR A 70 -4.28 0.41 -7.78
N GLU A 71 -3.05 0.92 -7.78
CA GLU A 71 -2.08 0.65 -8.83
C GLU A 71 -1.80 -0.85 -8.94
N GLN A 72 -1.59 -1.54 -7.82
CA GLN A 72 -1.34 -2.99 -7.81
C GLN A 72 -2.58 -3.79 -8.25
N LEU A 73 -3.79 -3.37 -7.84
CA LEU A 73 -5.05 -3.97 -8.30
C LEU A 73 -5.22 -3.84 -9.82
N LEU A 74 -5.05 -2.62 -10.36
CA LEU A 74 -5.16 -2.34 -11.80
C LEU A 74 -4.09 -3.08 -12.58
N HIS A 75 -2.85 -3.14 -12.06
CA HIS A 75 -1.77 -3.89 -12.68
C HIS A 75 -2.10 -5.39 -12.77
N GLY A 76 -2.50 -6.02 -11.66
CA GLY A 76 -2.89 -7.43 -11.62
C GLY A 76 -4.05 -7.74 -12.58
N ALA A 77 -5.09 -6.89 -12.58
CA ALA A 77 -6.23 -7.04 -13.48
C ALA A 77 -5.82 -6.92 -14.96
N SER A 78 -4.94 -5.97 -15.28
CA SER A 78 -4.39 -5.79 -16.64
C SER A 78 -3.64 -7.03 -17.12
N LEU A 79 -2.82 -7.65 -16.27
CA LEU A 79 -2.09 -8.89 -16.60
C LEU A 79 -3.02 -10.08 -16.90
N VAL A 80 -4.15 -10.18 -16.19
CA VAL A 80 -5.14 -11.25 -16.43
C VAL A 80 -5.95 -10.97 -17.69
N THR A 81 -6.44 -9.75 -17.85
CA THR A 81 -7.34 -9.37 -18.95
C THR A 81 -6.66 -9.36 -20.32
N ARG A 82 -5.36 -9.08 -20.38
CA ARG A 82 -4.56 -9.15 -21.63
C ARG A 82 -4.34 -10.57 -22.15
N ARG A 83 -4.56 -11.61 -21.32
CA ARG A 83 -4.37 -13.01 -21.75
C ARG A 83 -5.51 -13.44 -22.67
N LYS A 84 -5.15 -14.00 -23.83
CA LYS A 84 -6.12 -14.60 -24.75
C LYS A 84 -6.70 -15.88 -24.12
N SER A 85 -7.86 -15.75 -23.49
CA SER A 85 -8.54 -16.79 -22.73
C SER A 85 -10.06 -16.57 -22.73
N THR A 86 -10.82 -17.56 -22.29
CA THR A 86 -12.28 -17.44 -22.18
C THR A 86 -12.67 -16.47 -21.06
N PRO A 87 -13.87 -15.84 -21.12
CA PRO A 87 -14.33 -14.95 -20.06
C PRO A 87 -14.32 -15.58 -18.66
N ALA A 88 -14.70 -16.86 -18.55
CA ALA A 88 -14.70 -17.59 -17.29
C ALA A 88 -13.28 -17.75 -16.70
N LEU A 89 -12.28 -18.05 -17.54
CA LEU A 89 -10.89 -18.15 -17.11
C LEU A 89 -10.33 -16.79 -16.67
N ARG A 90 -10.72 -15.70 -17.34
CA ARG A 90 -10.35 -14.35 -16.90
C ARG A 90 -10.95 -13.99 -15.55
N LEU A 91 -12.23 -14.29 -15.33
CA LEU A 91 -12.87 -14.04 -14.03
C LEU A 91 -12.17 -14.83 -12.91
N HIS A 92 -11.85 -16.10 -13.15
CA HIS A 92 -11.11 -16.91 -12.19
C HIS A 92 -9.74 -16.31 -11.88
N GLY A 93 -8.98 -15.91 -12.91
CA GLY A 93 -7.68 -15.26 -12.72
C GLY A 93 -7.76 -13.91 -12.01
N LEU A 94 -8.84 -13.14 -12.20
CA LEU A 94 -9.08 -11.88 -11.47
C LEU A 94 -9.32 -12.15 -9.99
N LEU A 95 -10.12 -13.16 -9.66
CA LEU A 95 -10.36 -13.57 -8.27
C LEU A 95 -9.07 -14.05 -7.60
N GLU A 96 -8.29 -14.89 -8.28
CA GLU A 96 -7.00 -15.37 -7.77
C GLU A 96 -6.02 -14.22 -7.53
N ALA A 97 -5.86 -13.32 -8.51
CA ALA A 97 -4.99 -12.16 -8.39
C ALA A 97 -5.42 -11.23 -7.24
N HIS A 98 -6.73 -11.04 -7.05
CA HIS A 98 -7.26 -10.23 -5.96
C HIS A 98 -6.99 -10.86 -4.58
N LEU A 99 -7.23 -12.16 -4.42
CA LEU A 99 -6.99 -12.87 -3.16
C LEU A 99 -5.50 -12.88 -2.79
N LEU A 100 -4.61 -13.17 -3.74
CA LEU A 100 -3.16 -13.13 -3.54
C LEU A 100 -2.68 -11.72 -3.18
N LEU A 101 -3.28 -10.68 -3.77
CA LEU A 101 -2.95 -9.31 -3.44
C LEU A 101 -3.41 -8.95 -2.03
N HIS A 102 -4.61 -9.40 -1.63
CA HIS A 102 -5.14 -9.18 -0.28
C HIS A 102 -4.30 -9.85 0.80
N GLU A 103 -3.79 -11.06 0.55
CA GLU A 103 -2.83 -11.73 1.46
C GLU A 103 -1.54 -10.92 1.63
N ARG A 104 -1.03 -10.32 0.54
CA ARG A 104 0.21 -9.54 0.55
C ARG A 104 0.06 -8.14 1.12
N MET A 105 -1.07 -7.48 0.86
CA MET A 105 -1.30 -6.04 1.12
C MET A 105 -2.49 -5.79 2.04
N GLY A 106 -2.76 -6.72 2.97
CA GLY A 106 -3.94 -6.64 3.85
C GLY A 106 -4.05 -5.35 4.68
N ALA A 107 -2.91 -4.74 5.05
CA ALA A 107 -2.91 -3.44 5.75
C ALA A 107 -3.40 -2.30 4.84
N HIS A 108 -3.02 -2.31 3.55
CA HIS A 108 -3.49 -1.33 2.57
C HIS A 108 -4.99 -1.49 2.31
N PHE A 109 -5.47 -2.74 2.16
CA PHE A 109 -6.90 -3.02 2.00
C PHE A 109 -7.70 -2.49 3.19
N ARG A 110 -7.21 -2.72 4.41
CA ARG A 110 -7.84 -2.18 5.62
C ARG A 110 -7.93 -0.66 5.57
N LEU A 111 -6.86 0.05 5.20
CA LEU A 111 -6.92 1.52 5.08
C LEU A 111 -7.92 1.97 4.01
N ALA A 112 -7.92 1.33 2.84
CA ALA A 112 -8.85 1.66 1.78
C ALA A 112 -10.32 1.41 2.19
N GLU A 113 -10.60 0.35 2.97
CA GLU A 113 -11.95 0.05 3.44
C GLU A 113 -12.42 1.00 4.56
N TYR A 114 -11.55 1.30 5.51
CA TYR A 114 -11.95 1.99 6.74
C TYR A 114 -11.63 3.48 6.75
N ASP A 115 -10.58 3.91 6.07
CA ASP A 115 -10.03 5.27 6.21
C ASP A 115 -10.06 6.08 4.90
N LEU A 116 -10.47 5.49 3.76
CA LEU A 116 -10.58 6.22 2.48
C LEU A 116 -11.44 7.49 2.58
N HIS A 117 -12.50 7.46 3.38
CA HIS A 117 -13.38 8.61 3.62
C HIS A 117 -12.68 9.81 4.28
N CYS A 118 -11.48 9.61 4.86
CA CYS A 118 -10.66 10.67 5.43
C CYS A 118 -9.90 11.47 4.36
N LEU A 119 -9.82 10.95 3.13
CA LEU A 119 -9.38 11.71 1.96
C LEU A 119 -10.61 12.46 1.45
N SER A 120 -10.89 13.62 2.04
CA SER A 120 -11.97 14.49 1.57
C SER A 120 -11.75 14.86 0.10
N SER A 121 -12.84 14.86 -0.67
CA SER A 121 -12.88 15.42 -2.02
C SER A 121 -12.85 16.94 -1.96
N GLU A 122 -11.66 17.53 -1.86
CA GLU A 122 -11.44 18.91 -2.29
C GLU A 122 -11.21 18.96 -3.82
#